data_AF-A0A9E7AY77-F1
#
_entry.id   AF-A0A9E7AY77-F1
#
_cell.length_a   1.000
_cell.length_b   1.000
_cell.length_c   1.000
_cell.angle_alpha   90.00
_cell.angle_beta   90.00
_cell.angle_gamma   90.00
#
_symmetry.space_group_name_H-M   'P 1'
#
loop_
_entity.id
_entity.type
_entity.pdbx_description
1 polymer ?
#
loop_
_entity_poly.entity_id
_entity_poly.type
_entity_poly.pdbx_seq_one_letter_code
_entity_poly.pdbx_strand_id
1 'polypeptide(L)'
;MKNKDFLYFILYQSLVIIRSEAYEQKNKTIFWISNALHNIPLRLKNAKEDNDFDVLLKELEKDAHHNGMGQWFDEMIRNYYTNMAMQKRAEEESKDENSSPGEIVE
;
A
#
# COMPACT_ATOMS: atom_id res chain seq x y z
N MET A 1 -23.85 -3.45 10.94
CA MET A 1 -22.59 -3.49 10.16
C MET A 1 -21.61 -2.52 10.82
N LYS A 2 -20.39 -2.94 11.15
CA LYS A 2 -19.40 -2.01 11.73
C LYS A 2 -18.80 -1.16 10.62
N ASN A 3 -18.56 0.14 10.85
CA ASN A 3 -18.02 1.06 9.83
C ASN A 3 -16.74 0.52 9.18
N LYS A 4 -15.87 -0.16 9.95
CA LYS A 4 -14.66 -0.83 9.44
C LYS A 4 -14.96 -1.88 8.37
N ASP A 5 -15.99 -2.72 8.58
CA ASP A 5 -16.37 -3.76 7.61
C ASP A 5 -16.89 -3.15 6.31
N PHE A 6 -17.61 -2.04 6.42
CA PHE A 6 -18.14 -1.33 5.26
C PHE A 6 -17.02 -0.67 4.44
N LEU A 7 -15.98 -0.13 5.09
CA LEU A 7 -14.83 0.43 4.39
C LEU A 7 -14.09 -0.62 3.56
N TYR A 8 -13.83 -1.82 4.10
CA TYR A 8 -13.25 -2.90 3.32
C TYR A 8 -14.13 -3.33 2.16
N PHE A 9 -15.45 -3.36 2.36
CA PHE A 9 -16.40 -3.69 1.31
C PHE A 9 -16.39 -2.64 0.18
N ILE A 10 -16.37 -1.34 0.52
CA ILE A 10 -16.26 -0.27 -0.48
C ILE A 10 -14.96 -0.44 -1.29
N LEU A 11 -13.82 -0.64 -0.63
CA LEU A 11 -12.54 -0.82 -1.33
C LEU A 11 -12.56 -2.02 -2.27
N TYR A 12 -13.09 -3.15 -1.81
CA TYR A 12 -13.27 -4.35 -2.62
C TYR A 12 -14.12 -4.06 -3.86
N GLN A 13 -15.31 -3.48 -3.69
CA GLN A 13 -16.24 -3.18 -4.79
C GLN A 13 -15.64 -2.18 -5.78
N SER A 14 -14.98 -1.13 -5.29
CA SER A 14 -14.32 -0.14 -6.16
C SER A 14 -13.25 -0.78 -7.04
N LEU A 15 -12.42 -1.68 -6.51
CA LEU A 15 -11.40 -2.38 -7.30
C LEU A 15 -12.02 -3.34 -8.33
N VAL A 16 -13.16 -3.95 -8.01
CA VAL A 16 -13.91 -4.78 -8.97
C VAL A 16 -14.46 -3.92 -10.12
N ILE A 17 -15.03 -2.75 -9.82
CA ILE A 17 -15.53 -1.80 -10.82
C ILE A 17 -14.39 -1.32 -11.71
N ILE A 18 -13.28 -0.86 -11.11
CA ILE A 18 -12.07 -0.41 -11.84
C ILE A 18 -11.57 -1.51 -12.78
N ARG A 19 -11.56 -2.77 -12.33
CA ARG A 19 -11.16 -3.91 -13.15
C ARG A 19 -12.08 -4.12 -14.35
N SER A 20 -13.40 -4.01 -14.14
CA SER A 20 -14.39 -4.15 -15.22
C SER A 20 -14.22 -3.05 -16.26
N GLU A 21 -14.15 -1.78 -15.82
CA GLU A 21 -13.96 -0.63 -16.70
C GLU A 21 -12.63 -0.72 -17.47
N ALA A 22 -11.54 -1.12 -16.80
CA ALA A 22 -10.25 -1.28 -17.44
C ALA A 22 -10.26 -2.39 -18.50
N TYR A 23 -11.01 -3.47 -18.28
CA TYR A 23 -11.21 -4.53 -19.27
C TYR A 23 -11.96 -3.99 -20.51
N GLU A 24 -13.07 -3.30 -20.29
CA GLU A 24 -13.89 -2.70 -21.36
C GLU A 24 -13.10 -1.68 -22.20
N GLN A 25 -12.29 -0.85 -21.53
CA GLN A 25 -11.44 0.16 -22.16
C GLN A 25 -10.13 -0.41 -22.73
N LYS A 26 -9.88 -1.72 -22.58
CA LYS A 26 -8.62 -2.39 -22.97
C LYS A 26 -7.37 -1.78 -22.31
N ASN A 27 -7.52 -1.16 -21.13
CA ASN A 27 -6.41 -0.67 -20.34
C ASN A 27 -5.78 -1.81 -19.54
N LYS A 28 -4.80 -2.48 -20.16
CA LYS A 28 -4.13 -3.65 -19.57
C LYS A 28 -3.49 -3.34 -18.22
N THR A 29 -2.85 -2.19 -18.08
CA THR A 29 -2.14 -1.82 -16.84
C THR A 29 -3.11 -1.72 -15.67
N ILE A 30 -4.19 -0.94 -15.82
CA ILE A 30 -5.18 -0.79 -14.74
C ILE A 30 -5.90 -2.12 -14.48
N PHE A 31 -6.19 -2.88 -15.53
CA PHE A 31 -6.80 -4.20 -15.39
C PHE A 31 -5.96 -5.12 -14.51
N TRP A 32 -4.66 -5.23 -14.78
CA TRP A 32 -3.80 -6.12 -14.02
C TRP A 32 -3.53 -5.66 -12.59
N ILE A 33 -3.37 -4.34 -12.38
CA ILE A 33 -3.26 -3.78 -11.02
C ILE A 33 -4.52 -4.09 -10.20
N SER A 34 -5.68 -3.77 -10.74
CA SER A 34 -6.96 -4.03 -10.06
C SER A 34 -7.23 -5.53 -9.90
N ASN A 35 -6.82 -6.36 -10.86
CA ASN A 35 -6.88 -7.82 -10.75
C ASN A 35 -5.99 -8.36 -9.62
N ALA A 36 -4.78 -7.82 -9.44
CA ALA A 36 -3.92 -8.22 -8.31
C ALA A 36 -4.50 -7.77 -6.96
N LEU A 37 -5.12 -6.58 -6.92
CA LEU A 37 -5.51 -5.95 -5.66
C LEU A 37 -6.95 -6.23 -5.22
N HIS A 38 -7.87 -6.61 -6.11
CA HIS A 38 -9.31 -6.57 -5.81
C HIS A 38 -9.70 -7.32 -4.54
N ASN A 39 -9.09 -8.47 -4.24
CA ASN A 39 -9.40 -9.25 -3.04
C ASN A 39 -8.62 -8.83 -1.79
N ILE A 40 -7.56 -8.02 -1.92
CA ILE A 40 -6.69 -7.62 -0.82
C ILE A 40 -7.48 -6.97 0.34
N PRO A 41 -8.44 -6.04 0.13
CA PRO A 41 -9.21 -5.45 1.23
C PRO A 41 -9.92 -6.49 2.10
N LEU A 42 -10.54 -7.51 1.49
CA LEU A 42 -11.24 -8.56 2.23
C LEU A 42 -10.27 -9.48 2.98
N ARG A 43 -9.09 -9.71 2.42
CA ARG A 43 -8.05 -10.52 3.08
C ARG A 43 -7.43 -9.77 4.26
N LEU A 44 -7.14 -8.48 4.09
CA LEU A 44 -6.68 -7.60 5.17
C LEU A 44 -7.69 -7.48 6.31
N LYS A 45 -8.99 -7.48 5.99
CA LYS A 45 -10.06 -7.52 7.00
C LYS A 45 -9.96 -8.74 7.93
N ASN A 46 -9.55 -9.88 7.38
CA ASN A 46 -9.52 -11.17 8.06
C ASN A 46 -8.15 -11.50 8.67
N ALA A 47 -7.09 -10.76 8.32
CA ALA A 47 -5.77 -10.88 8.90
C ALA A 47 -5.80 -10.54 10.39
N LYS A 48 -5.12 -11.35 11.21
CA LYS A 48 -5.09 -11.23 12.68
C LYS A 48 -3.69 -11.12 13.23
N GLU A 49 -2.71 -11.70 12.56
CA GLU A 49 -1.32 -11.78 13.02
C GLU A 49 -0.37 -11.24 11.94
N ASP A 50 0.81 -10.79 12.33
CA ASP A 50 1.83 -10.24 11.41
C ASP A 50 2.13 -11.21 10.26
N ASN A 51 2.18 -12.51 10.56
CA ASN A 51 2.41 -13.56 9.55
C ASN A 51 1.32 -13.62 8.47
N ASP A 52 0.07 -13.23 8.75
CA ASP A 52 -0.98 -13.17 7.73
C ASP A 52 -0.65 -12.11 6.66
N PHE A 53 -0.05 -10.98 7.07
CA PHE A 53 0.36 -9.91 6.17
C PHE A 53 1.58 -10.31 5.33
N ASP A 54 2.53 -11.04 5.91
CA ASP A 54 3.67 -11.58 5.16
C ASP A 54 3.24 -12.58 4.09
N VAL A 55 2.30 -13.46 4.42
CA VAL A 55 1.71 -14.41 3.45
C VAL A 55 0.98 -13.66 2.34
N LEU A 56 0.18 -12.65 2.69
CA LEU A 56 -0.51 -11.79 1.73
C LEU A 56 0.45 -11.13 0.75
N LEU A 57 1.56 -10.59 1.26
CA LEU A 57 2.55 -9.89 0.45
C LEU A 57 3.27 -10.85 -0.50
N LYS A 58 3.69 -12.03 -0.02
CA LYS A 58 4.35 -13.06 -0.84
C LYS A 58 3.46 -13.59 -1.95
N GLU A 59 2.18 -13.79 -1.67
CA GLU A 59 1.23 -14.20 -2.70
C GLU A 59 1.02 -13.11 -3.75
N LEU A 60 0.89 -11.85 -3.32
CA LEU A 60 0.76 -10.72 -4.24
C LEU A 60 2.01 -10.58 -5.13
N GLU A 61 3.21 -10.74 -4.57
CA GLU A 61 4.48 -10.78 -5.30
C GLU A 61 4.44 -11.90 -6.36
N LYS A 62 4.15 -13.13 -5.95
CA LYS A 62 4.10 -14.29 -6.84
C LYS A 62 3.11 -14.08 -7.99
N ASP A 63 1.91 -13.60 -7.69
CA ASP A 63 0.88 -13.32 -8.68
C ASP A 63 1.28 -12.19 -9.62
N ALA A 64 1.92 -11.13 -9.11
CA ALA A 64 2.42 -10.05 -9.93
C ALA A 64 3.48 -10.55 -10.93
N HIS A 65 4.47 -11.31 -10.47
CA HIS A 65 5.50 -11.87 -11.34
C HIS A 65 4.93 -12.87 -12.37
N HIS A 66 3.99 -13.72 -11.95
CA HIS A 66 3.35 -14.69 -12.85
C HIS A 66 2.55 -14.01 -13.98
N ASN A 67 1.89 -12.87 -13.68
CA ASN A 67 1.05 -12.14 -14.63
C ASN A 67 1.80 -11.03 -15.41
N GLY A 68 3.13 -10.98 -15.35
CA GLY A 68 3.93 -9.96 -16.05
C GLY A 68 3.91 -8.57 -15.41
N MET A 69 3.45 -8.47 -14.16
CA MET A 69 3.39 -7.26 -13.34
C MET A 69 4.52 -7.15 -12.31
N GLY A 70 5.54 -8.01 -12.40
CA GLY A 70 6.66 -8.02 -11.45
C GLY A 70 7.37 -6.68 -11.33
N GLN A 71 7.65 -6.02 -12.47
CA GLN A 71 8.29 -4.68 -12.46
C GLN A 71 7.47 -3.64 -11.70
N TRP A 72 6.14 -3.66 -11.84
CA TRP A 72 5.25 -2.77 -11.10
C TRP A 72 5.33 -3.05 -9.60
N PHE A 73 5.31 -4.32 -9.20
CA PHE A 73 5.42 -4.70 -7.79
C PHE A 73 6.77 -4.28 -7.19
N ASP A 74 7.88 -4.56 -7.89
CA ASP A 74 9.23 -4.14 -7.47
C ASP A 74 9.33 -2.62 -7.31
N GLU A 75 8.67 -1.87 -8.19
CA GLU A 75 8.61 -0.41 -8.09
C GLU A 75 7.81 0.06 -6.88
N MET A 76 6.69 -0.59 -6.55
CA MET A 76 5.94 -0.29 -5.33
C MET A 76 6.78 -0.53 -4.07
N ILE A 77 7.54 -1.63 -4.04
CA ILE A 77 8.45 -1.94 -2.93
C ILE A 77 9.55 -0.87 -2.81
N ARG A 78 10.21 -0.51 -3.92
CA ARG A 78 11.23 0.55 -3.92
C ARG A 78 10.65 1.88 -3.42
N ASN A 79 9.51 2.29 -3.98
CA ASN A 79 8.86 3.55 -3.63
C ASN A 79 8.46 3.59 -2.16
N TYR A 80 7.95 2.48 -1.61
CA TYR A 80 7.62 2.37 -0.19
C TYR A 80 8.85 2.65 0.70
N TYR A 81 9.96 1.94 0.47
CA TYR A 81 11.16 2.11 1.28
C TYR A 81 11.81 3.49 1.10
N THR A 82 11.81 4.05 -0.10
CA THR A 82 12.29 5.41 -0.36
C THR A 82 11.47 6.43 0.43
N ASN A 83 10.14 6.33 0.39
CA ASN A 83 9.25 7.27 1.09
C ASN A 83 9.41 7.16 2.62
N MET A 84 9.50 5.95 3.16
CA MET A 84 9.73 5.73 4.60
C MET A 84 11.08 6.31 5.06
N ALA A 85 12.14 6.18 4.25
CA ALA A 85 13.44 6.77 4.56
C ALA A 85 13.40 8.31 4.55
N MET A 86 12.65 8.92 3.62
CA MET A 86 12.46 10.38 3.58
C MET A 86 11.68 10.89 4.80
N GLN A 87 10.61 10.21 5.19
CA GLN A 87 9.81 10.56 6.38
C GLN A 87 10.66 10.54 7.65
N LYS A 88 11.46 9.48 7.83
CA LYS A 88 12.35 9.37 8.98
C LYS A 88 13.36 10.52 9.07
N ARG A 89 13.96 10.93 7.95
CA ARG A 89 14.90 12.07 7.90
C ARG A 89 14.21 13.39 8.25
N ALA A 90 13.03 13.64 7.70
CA ALA A 90 12.27 14.85 8.00
C ALA A 90 11.88 14.92 9.49
N GLU A 91 11.54 13.78 10.11
CA GLU A 91 11.29 13.72 11.54
C GLU A 91 12.54 13.99 12.39
N GLU A 92 13.72 13.52 11.96
CA GLU A 92 15.00 13.78 12.62
C GLU A 92 15.39 15.27 12.52
N GLU A 93 15.31 15.86 11.33
CA GLU A 93 15.57 17.29 11.09
C GLU A 93 14.63 18.19 11.91
N SER A 94 13.35 17.83 12.03
CA SER A 94 12.37 18.58 12.84
C SER A 94 12.60 18.52 14.36
N LYS A 95 13.33 17.51 14.84
CA LYS A 95 13.69 17.36 16.27
C LYS A 95 14.94 18.14 16.62
N ASP A 96 15.86 18.28 15.67
CA ASP A 96 17.10 19.05 15.86
C ASP A 96 16.84 20.57 15.88
N GLU A 97 15.86 21.07 15.11
CA GLU A 97 15.48 22.49 15.13
C GLU A 97 14.77 22.94 16.42
N ASN A 98 14.10 22.04 17.13
CA ASN A 98 13.45 22.32 18.42
C ASN A 98 14.38 22.13 19.64
N SER A 99 15.66 21.82 19.43
CA SER A 99 16.64 21.53 20.49
C SER A 99 17.69 22.63 20.68
N SER A 100 17.41 23.89 20.30
CA SER A 100 18.33 25.00 20.60
C SER A 100 18.15 25.50 22.04
N PRO A 101 19.21 25.54 22.88
CA PRO A 101 19.12 25.93 24.29
C PRO A 101 18.68 27.38 24.47
N GLY A 102 17.66 27.57 25.30
CA GLY A 102 17.28 28.89 25.79
C GLY A 102 18.45 29.62 26.44
N GLU A 103 18.61 30.86 26.01
CA GLU A 103 19.14 32.04 26.72
C GLU A 103 20.17 31.78 27.82
N ILE A 104 21.43 32.11 27.51
CA ILE A 104 22.40 32.53 28.52
C ILE A 104 21.84 33.84 29.11
N VAL A 105 21.24 33.74 30.30
CA VAL A 105 20.94 34.91 31.14
C VAL A 105 22.14 35.10 32.06
N GLU A 106 22.79 36.26 31.90
CA GLU A 106 23.93 36.76 32.68
C GLU A 106 23.68 36.83 34.19
#